data_AF-A0A4Y2UV40-F1
#
_entry.id   AF-A0A4Y2UV40-F1
#
_cell.length_a   1.000
_cell.length_b   1.000
_cell.length_c   1.000
_cell.angle_alpha   90.00
_cell.angle_beta   90.00
_cell.angle_gamma   90.00
#
_symmetry.space_group_name_H-M   'P 1'
#
loop_
_entity.id
_entity.type
_entity.pdbx_description
1 polymer ?
#
loop_
_entity_poly.entity_id
_entity_poly.type
_entity_poly.pdbx_seq_one_letter_code
_entity_poly.pdbx_strand_id
1 'polypeptide(L)'
;MDDAGNIIIKRASKNAVFAKDANGPEDSCLSADIQRLQGQLEFEKPVKMFDMKKFQQHINRELRRAYPDRRKLETQCICVVGFVKDNSEVLDMPCWIMIINIVALDMLKSKLPPSKASPITLLSLFLVPHCL
;
A
#
# COMPACT_ATOMS: atom_id res chain seq x y z
N MET A 1 8.44 -6.13 9.79
CA MET A 1 7.02 -6.57 9.80
C MET A 1 6.77 -7.17 11.17
N ASP A 2 5.63 -6.90 11.78
CA ASP A 2 5.25 -7.52 13.06
C ASP A 2 4.41 -8.79 12.83
N ASP A 3 4.06 -9.48 13.92
CA ASP A 3 3.32 -10.76 13.88
C ASP A 3 1.90 -10.61 13.31
N ALA A 4 1.34 -9.39 13.31
CA ALA A 4 0.03 -9.10 12.74
C ALA A 4 0.11 -8.73 11.25
N GLY A 5 1.30 -8.69 10.65
CA GLY A 5 1.50 -8.29 9.25
C GLY A 5 1.49 -6.78 9.01
N ASN A 6 1.56 -5.96 10.07
CA ASN A 6 1.80 -4.53 9.91
C ASN A 6 3.24 -4.29 9.42
N ILE A 7 3.40 -3.24 8.62
CA ILE A 7 4.71 -2.77 8.18
C ILE A 7 5.04 -1.53 8.99
N ILE A 8 6.15 -1.56 9.73
CA ILE A 8 6.70 -0.42 10.46
C ILE A 8 7.88 0.12 9.65
N ILE A 9 7.92 1.43 9.47
CA ILE A 9 9.01 2.12 8.79
C ILE A 9 9.63 3.14 9.73
N LYS A 10 10.95 3.32 9.65
CA LYS A 10 11.69 4.36 10.36
C LYS A 10 12.66 5.00 9.39
N ARG A 11 12.58 6.32 9.26
CA ARG A 11 13.58 7.08 8.52
C ARG A 11 14.89 7.12 9.32
N ALA A 12 15.94 6.53 8.78
CA ALA A 12 17.30 6.58 9.33
C ALA A 12 18.21 7.61 8.59
N SER A 13 17.76 8.10 7.43
CA SER A 13 18.50 9.06 6.60
C SER A 13 18.26 10.51 7.03
N LYS A 14 19.29 11.35 6.91
CA LYS A 14 19.16 12.81 7.06
C LYS A 14 18.30 13.44 5.97
N ASN A 15 18.25 12.85 4.78
CA ASN A 15 17.38 13.30 3.69
C ASN A 15 15.92 12.90 3.95
N ALA A 16 14.99 13.67 3.39
CA ALA A 16 13.57 13.40 3.48
C ALA A 16 13.20 12.04 2.86
N VAL A 17 12.21 11.38 3.44
CA VAL A 17 11.66 10.10 2.99
C VAL A 17 10.14 10.21 3.08
N PHE A 18 9.45 9.71 2.07
CA PHE A 18 8.01 9.84 1.92
C PHE A 18 7.38 8.45 1.75
N ALA A 19 6.29 8.17 2.45
CA ALA A 19 5.51 6.95 2.33
C ALA A 19 4.18 7.26 1.63
N LYS A 20 3.82 6.48 0.61
CA LYS A 20 2.59 6.63 -0.18
C LYS A 20 1.89 5.29 -0.37
N ASP A 21 0.58 5.35 -0.58
CA ASP A 21 -0.18 4.24 -1.18
C ASP A 21 -0.04 4.29 -2.70
N ALA A 22 -0.21 3.15 -3.37
CA ALA A 22 -0.18 3.09 -4.83
C ALA A 22 -1.42 3.74 -5.51
N ASN A 23 -2.56 3.84 -4.82
CA ASN A 23 -3.87 4.18 -5.43
C ASN A 23 -4.54 5.45 -4.86
N GLY A 24 -3.79 6.33 -4.21
CA GLY A 24 -4.34 7.57 -3.65
C GLY A 24 -5.07 7.41 -2.30
N PRO A 25 -5.72 8.48 -1.79
CA PRO A 25 -6.05 8.60 -0.37
C PRO A 25 -7.32 7.89 0.10
N GLU A 26 -8.32 7.62 -0.76
CA GLU A 26 -9.65 7.15 -0.34
C GLU A 26 -9.68 5.77 0.35
N ASP A 27 -8.72 4.89 0.03
CA ASP A 27 -8.62 3.55 0.63
C ASP A 27 -7.21 3.25 1.16
N SER A 28 -6.56 4.30 1.67
CA SER A 28 -5.22 4.24 2.24
C SER A 28 -5.12 3.28 3.43
N CYS A 29 -4.10 2.41 3.40
CA CYS A 29 -3.73 1.56 4.53
C CYS A 29 -2.63 2.19 5.41
N LEU A 30 -2.22 3.42 5.11
CA LEU A 30 -1.26 4.18 5.90
C LEU A 30 -1.83 4.51 7.29
N SER A 31 -0.96 4.63 8.29
CA SER A 31 -1.36 5.17 9.59
C SER A 31 -1.77 6.64 9.48
N ALA A 32 -2.64 7.07 10.41
CA ALA A 32 -3.08 8.46 10.49
C ALA A 32 -1.92 9.45 10.66
N ASP A 33 -0.83 9.03 11.31
CA ASP A 33 0.37 9.85 11.50
C ASP A 33 1.04 10.18 10.17
N ILE A 34 1.20 9.19 9.29
CA ILE A 34 1.78 9.39 7.96
C ILE A 34 0.86 10.26 7.10
N GLN A 35 -0.46 10.01 7.15
CA GLN A 35 -1.44 10.79 6.39
C GLN A 35 -1.44 12.27 6.81
N ARG A 36 -1.36 12.55 8.11
CA ARG A 36 -1.28 13.91 8.66
C ARG A 36 -0.03 14.67 8.17
N LEU A 37 1.08 13.96 7.97
CA LEU A 37 2.32 14.51 7.46
C LEU A 37 2.45 14.42 5.93
N GLN A 38 1.34 14.18 5.22
CA GLN A 38 1.31 14.06 3.76
C GLN A 38 2.35 13.04 3.24
N GLY A 39 2.55 11.95 3.96
CA GLY A 39 3.53 10.91 3.62
C GLY A 39 4.93 11.14 4.19
N GLN A 40 5.29 12.35 4.62
CA GLN A 40 6.64 12.64 5.08
C GLN A 40 6.97 11.95 6.41
N LEU A 41 8.09 11.23 6.44
CA LEU A 41 8.56 10.52 7.64
C LEU A 41 9.45 11.42 8.50
N GLU A 42 9.11 11.49 9.79
CA GLU A 42 9.94 12.12 10.82
C GLU A 42 11.24 11.35 11.04
N PHE A 43 12.32 12.09 11.35
CA PHE A 43 13.64 11.50 11.56
C PHE A 43 13.68 10.62 12.82
N GLU A 44 14.22 9.41 12.69
CA GLU A 44 14.37 8.42 13.77
C GLU A 44 13.08 8.00 14.51
N LYS A 45 11.92 8.42 14.03
CA LYS A 45 10.62 8.05 14.60
C LYS A 45 10.02 6.86 13.85
N PRO A 46 9.89 5.68 14.48
CA PRO A 46 9.21 4.56 13.87
C PRO A 46 7.70 4.85 13.78
N VAL A 47 7.11 4.59 12.62
CA VAL A 47 5.68 4.76 12.36
C VAL A 47 5.13 3.57 11.59
N LYS A 48 3.84 3.30 11.73
CA LYS A 48 3.20 2.21 11.00
C LYS A 48 2.91 2.66 9.56
N MET A 49 3.59 2.07 8.60
CA MET A 49 3.39 2.30 7.17
C MET A 49 2.18 1.55 6.64
N PHE A 50 1.96 0.30 7.05
CA PHE A 50 0.81 -0.48 6.63
C PHE A 50 0.07 -0.98 7.86
N ASP A 51 -1.21 -0.61 7.99
CA ASP A 51 -2.08 -1.07 9.06
C ASP A 51 -2.96 -2.23 8.60
N MET A 52 -2.61 -3.44 9.07
CA MET A 52 -3.35 -4.66 8.73
C MET A 52 -4.81 -4.59 9.20
N LYS A 53 -5.08 -3.90 10.31
CA LYS A 53 -6.45 -3.77 10.82
C LYS A 53 -7.29 -2.88 9.90
N LYS A 54 -6.72 -1.79 9.37
CA LYS A 54 -7.40 -0.96 8.35
C LYS A 54 -7.65 -1.77 7.08
N PHE A 55 -6.67 -2.54 6.62
CA PHE A 55 -6.82 -3.39 5.44
C PHE A 55 -7.94 -4.43 5.61
N GLN A 56 -8.01 -5.10 6.77
CA GLN A 56 -9.11 -6.01 7.09
C GLN A 56 -10.48 -5.33 7.08
N GLN A 57 -10.58 -4.09 7.57
CA GLN A 57 -11.81 -3.30 7.49
C GLN A 57 -12.20 -3.00 6.04
N HIS A 58 -11.22 -2.70 5.19
CA HIS A 58 -11.45 -2.46 3.76
C HIS A 58 -11.95 -3.72 3.06
N ILE A 59 -11.35 -4.88 3.33
CA ILE A 59 -11.84 -6.19 2.83
C ILE A 59 -13.29 -6.41 3.26
N ASN A 60 -13.58 -6.25 4.55
CA ASN A 60 -14.93 -6.48 5.08
C ASN A 60 -15.98 -5.53 4.49
N ARG A 61 -15.59 -4.28 4.19
CA ARG A 61 -16.44 -3.30 3.52
C ARG A 61 -16.69 -3.69 2.06
N GLU A 62 -15.64 -4.08 1.34
CA GLU A 62 -15.73 -4.46 -0.07
C GLU A 62 -16.58 -5.72 -0.28
N LEU A 63 -16.44 -6.72 0.61
CA LEU A 63 -17.23 -7.97 0.60
C LEU A 63 -18.75 -7.75 0.75
N ARG A 64 -19.17 -6.61 1.32
CA ARG A 64 -20.59 -6.26 1.51
C ARG A 64 -21.19 -5.53 0.32
N ARG A 65 -20.39 -5.18 -0.69
CA ARG A 65 -20.88 -4.51 -1.90
C ARG A 65 -21.62 -5.48 -2.81
N ALA A 66 -22.54 -4.96 -3.61
CA ALA A 66 -23.26 -5.74 -4.62
C ALA A 66 -22.30 -6.38 -5.64
N TYR A 67 -21.19 -5.68 -5.94
CA TYR A 67 -20.12 -6.15 -6.83
C TYR A 67 -18.77 -5.88 -6.16
N PRO A 68 -18.23 -6.83 -5.38
CA PRO A 68 -16.93 -6.68 -4.73
C PRO A 68 -15.80 -6.59 -5.76
N ASP A 69 -14.94 -5.57 -5.64
CA ASP A 69 -13.76 -5.40 -6.52
C ASP A 69 -12.47 -5.88 -5.83
N ARG A 70 -11.98 -7.04 -6.26
CA ARG A 70 -10.72 -7.61 -5.77
C ARG A 70 -9.51 -6.76 -6.16
N ARG A 71 -9.48 -6.16 -7.36
CA ARG A 71 -8.30 -5.42 -7.86
C ARG A 71 -8.04 -4.20 -6.99
N LYS A 72 -9.11 -3.53 -6.56
CA LYS A 72 -9.06 -2.41 -5.62
C LYS A 72 -8.39 -2.77 -4.28
N LEU A 73 -8.54 -4.00 -3.80
CA LEU A 73 -7.91 -4.49 -2.58
C LEU A 73 -6.47 -4.95 -2.82
N GLU A 74 -6.17 -5.53 -3.98
CA GLU A 74 -4.81 -5.94 -4.37
C GLU A 74 -3.86 -4.75 -4.40
N THR A 75 -4.31 -3.62 -4.95
CA THR A 75 -3.52 -2.38 -5.01
C THR A 75 -3.20 -1.80 -3.64
N GLN A 76 -4.04 -2.02 -2.63
CA GLN A 76 -3.78 -1.57 -1.26
C GLN A 76 -2.64 -2.36 -0.59
N CYS A 77 -2.33 -3.57 -1.09
CA CYS A 77 -1.21 -4.36 -0.61
C CYS A 77 0.15 -3.81 -1.07
N ILE A 78 0.15 -2.75 -1.87
CA ILE A 78 1.34 -2.12 -2.42
C ILE A 78 1.55 -0.77 -1.74
N CYS A 79 2.72 -0.60 -1.14
CA CYS A 79 3.17 0.67 -0.58
C CYS A 79 4.38 1.19 -1.35
N VAL A 80 4.54 2.49 -1.41
CA VAL A 80 5.67 3.16 -2.07
C VAL A 80 6.45 3.97 -1.05
N VAL A 81 7.78 3.91 -1.11
CA VAL A 81 8.67 4.79 -0.34
C VAL A 81 9.51 5.60 -1.31
N GLY A 82 9.33 6.92 -1.31
CA GLY A 82 10.13 7.88 -2.06
C GLY A 82 11.26 8.45 -1.22
N PHE A 83 12.40 8.73 -1.85
CA PHE A 83 13.58 9.31 -1.20
C PHE A 83 13.92 10.68 -1.78
N VAL A 84 14.48 11.54 -0.94
CA VAL A 84 15.04 12.87 -1.28
C VAL A 84 13.99 13.91 -1.64
N LYS A 85 13.16 13.66 -2.66
CA LYS A 85 12.17 14.61 -3.19
C LYS A 85 10.82 13.93 -3.38
N ASP A 86 9.77 14.62 -2.95
CA ASP A 86 8.38 14.17 -3.17
C ASP A 86 7.82 14.68 -4.50
N ASN A 87 6.89 13.92 -5.08
CA ASN A 87 6.13 14.32 -6.27
C ASN A 87 4.73 13.67 -6.25
N SER A 88 3.72 14.29 -6.86
CA SER A 88 2.35 13.73 -6.85
C SER A 88 2.31 12.34 -7.46
N GLU A 89 2.98 12.18 -8.61
CA GLU A 89 3.13 10.91 -9.30
C GLU A 89 4.37 10.15 -8.83
N VAL A 90 4.21 8.85 -8.56
CA VAL A 90 5.31 7.99 -8.13
C VAL A 90 6.41 7.91 -9.18
N LEU A 91 6.03 7.90 -10.46
CA LEU A 91 6.95 7.80 -11.60
C LEU A 91 7.85 9.03 -11.74
N ASP A 92 7.41 10.18 -11.23
CA ASP A 92 8.19 11.42 -11.27
C ASP A 92 9.10 11.60 -10.04
N MET A 93 9.10 10.64 -9.10
CA MET A 93 10.05 10.65 -7.99
C MET A 93 11.42 10.16 -8.49
N PRO A 94 12.52 10.83 -8.13
CA PRO A 94 13.85 10.49 -8.64
C PRO A 94 14.39 9.16 -8.12
N CYS A 95 13.95 8.73 -6.93
CA CYS A 95 14.34 7.47 -6.32
C CYS A 95 13.22 7.00 -5.40
N TRP A 96 12.73 5.78 -5.64
CA TRP A 96 11.67 5.17 -4.85
C TRP A 96 11.78 3.66 -4.86
N ILE A 97 11.16 3.02 -3.87
CA ILE A 97 10.98 1.57 -3.81
C ILE A 97 9.51 1.23 -3.67
N MET A 98 9.13 0.10 -4.24
CA MET A 98 7.82 -0.52 -4.07
C MET A 98 7.93 -1.66 -3.06
N ILE A 99 7.00 -1.71 -2.13
CA ILE A 99 6.90 -2.76 -1.12
C ILE A 99 5.56 -3.46 -1.33
N ILE A 100 5.62 -4.77 -1.63
CA ILE A 100 4.44 -5.61 -1.80
C ILE A 100 4.25 -6.44 -0.54
N ASN A 101 3.16 -6.20 0.19
CA ASN A 101 2.82 -6.96 1.40
C ASN A 101 2.20 -8.32 1.02
N ILE A 102 3.05 -9.35 0.88
CA ILE A 102 2.61 -10.70 0.51
C ILE A 102 1.68 -11.34 1.55
N VAL A 103 1.78 -10.97 2.82
CA VAL A 103 0.89 -11.46 3.89
C VAL A 103 -0.52 -10.91 3.69
N ALA A 104 -0.64 -9.63 3.35
CA ALA A 104 -1.92 -9.02 3.00
C ALA A 104 -2.52 -9.63 1.73
N LEU A 105 -1.69 -9.90 0.70
CA LEU A 105 -2.15 -10.59 -0.51
C LEU A 105 -2.66 -12.00 -0.23
N ASP A 106 -1.99 -12.76 0.63
CA ASP A 106 -2.42 -14.11 1.01
C ASP A 106 -3.74 -14.08 1.79
N MET A 107 -3.87 -13.15 2.74
CA MET A 107 -5.13 -12.89 3.43
C MET A 107 -6.25 -12.56 2.44
N LEU A 108 -6.00 -11.68 1.47
CA LEU A 108 -6.97 -11.32 0.44
C LEU A 108 -7.37 -12.53 -0.43
N LYS A 109 -6.42 -13.39 -0.81
CA LYS A 109 -6.70 -14.66 -1.54
C LYS A 109 -7.62 -15.56 -0.73
N SER A 110 -7.46 -15.64 0.59
CA SER A 110 -8.33 -16.46 1.45
C SER A 110 -9.76 -15.92 1.58
N LYS A 111 -9.95 -14.60 1.46
CA LYS A 111 -11.25 -13.93 1.64
C LYS A 111 -12.02 -13.70 0.35
N LEU A 112 -11.32 -13.47 -0.75
CA LEU A 112 -11.87 -13.27 -2.09
C LEU A 112 -11.08 -14.13 -3.09
N PRO A 113 -11.30 -15.45 -3.17
CA PRO A 113 -10.54 -16.28 -4.10
C PRO A 113 -10.67 -15.76 -5.53
N PRO A 114 -9.59 -15.77 -6.33
CA PRO A 114 -9.65 -15.29 -7.70
C PRO A 114 -10.66 -16.11 -8.50
N SER A 115 -11.54 -15.44 -9.25
CA SER A 115 -12.32 -16.12 -10.30
C SER A 115 -11.37 -16.82 -11.26
N LYS A 116 -11.74 -17.98 -11.82
CA LYS A 116 -10.88 -18.92 -12.57
C LYS A 116 -10.15 -18.37 -13.83
N ALA A 117 -10.01 -17.07 -14.02
CA ALA A 117 -9.27 -16.46 -15.12
C ALA A 117 -8.09 -15.61 -14.59
N SER A 118 -6.90 -15.95 -15.10
CA SER A 118 -5.59 -15.32 -14.96
C SER A 118 -4.80 -15.59 -13.66
N PRO A 119 -3.59 -16.21 -13.75
CA PRO A 119 -2.66 -16.23 -12.64
C PRO A 119 -2.24 -14.80 -12.31
N ILE A 120 -2.28 -14.44 -11.02
CA ILE A 120 -1.70 -13.20 -10.49
C ILE A 120 -0.20 -13.30 -10.73
N THR A 121 0.24 -12.76 -11.86
CA THR A 121 1.65 -12.65 -12.20
C THR A 121 2.10 -11.29 -11.66
N LEU A 122 3.35 -11.12 -11.21
CA LEU A 122 3.83 -9.79 -10.79
C LEU A 122 3.49 -8.69 -11.82
N LEU A 123 3.48 -9.06 -13.12
CA LEU A 123 2.99 -8.24 -14.24
C LEU A 123 1.59 -7.64 -14.04
N SER A 124 0.62 -8.34 -13.43
CA SER A 124 -0.73 -7.78 -13.21
C SER A 124 -0.77 -6.72 -12.11
N LEU A 125 0.18 -6.74 -11.16
CA LEU A 125 0.37 -5.68 -10.17
C LEU A 125 1.12 -4.48 -10.77
N PHE A 126 1.93 -4.68 -11.81
CA PHE A 126 2.55 -3.59 -12.57
C PHE A 126 1.62 -2.95 -13.61
N LEU A 127 0.51 -3.62 -13.96
CA LEU A 127 -0.52 -3.16 -14.91
C LEU A 127 -1.68 -2.39 -14.23
N VAL A 128 -1.48 -1.90 -13.00
CA VAL A 128 -2.46 -1.03 -12.34
C VAL A 128 -2.77 0.16 -13.26
N PRO A 129 -4.05 0.53 -13.50
CA PRO A 129 -4.48 1.23 -14.72
C PRO A 129 -4.18 2.75 -14.75
N HIS A 130 -2.98 3.17 -14.36
CA HIS A 130 -2.53 4.58 -14.39
C HIS A 130 -1.24 4.81 -15.20
N CYS A 131 -0.94 3.92 -16.15
CA CYS A 131 0.15 4.12 -17.13
C CYS A 131 -0.34 4.55 -18.52
N LEU A 132 -1.52 5.16 -18.66
CA LEU A 132 -1.99 5.82 -19.89
C LEU A 132 -2.74 7.11 -19.58
#